data_AF-A0A1N7G086-F1
#
_entry.id   AF-A0A1N7G086-F1
#
_cell.length_a   1.000
_cell.length_b   1.000
_cell.length_c   1.000
_cell.angle_alpha   90.00
_cell.angle_beta   90.00
_cell.angle_gamma   90.00
#
_symmetry.space_group_name_H-M   'P 1'
#
loop_
_entity.id
_entity.type
_entity.pdbx_description
1 polymer ?
#
loop_
_entity_poly.entity_id
_entity_poly.type
_entity_poly.pdbx_seq_one_letter_code
_entity_poly.pdbx_strand_id
1 'polypeptide(L)' 'MRLYECLQKVFGGCNIYFKKGIAGQADEEGWQMLIDQDKGLSIHQIAQKYQKTCQSVYKKLSKARTERCKQNNENFGAL' A
#
# COMPACT_ATOMS: atom_id res chain seq x y z
N MET A 1 16.08 10.54 20.65
CA MET A 1 14.95 10.94 19.77
C MET A 1 13.92 9.83 19.79
N ARG A 2 12.67 10.15 20.11
CA ARG A 2 11.57 9.18 20.16
C ARG A 2 10.81 9.20 18.82
N LEU A 3 10.15 8.09 18.47
CA LEU A 3 9.39 7.93 17.21
C LEU A 3 8.40 9.08 16.94
N TYR A 4 7.73 9.60 17.97
CA TYR A 4 6.80 10.72 17.81
C TYR A 4 7.47 12.03 17.38
N GLU A 5 8.71 12.27 17.80
CA GLU A 5 9.46 13.48 17.44
C GLU A 5 9.87 13.44 15.97
N CYS A 6 10.21 12.24 15.47
CA CYS A 6 10.47 12.02 14.05
C CYS A 6 9.20 12.20 13.22
N LEU A 7 8.07 11.63 13.66
CA LEU A 7 6.79 11.79 12.98
C LEU A 7 6.35 13.26 12.94
N GLN A 8 6.48 14.01 14.04
CA GLN A 8 6.19 15.45 14.03
C GLN A 8 7.12 16.25 13.13
N LYS A 9 8.40 15.89 13.01
CA LYS A 9 9.30 16.59 12.08
C LYS A 9 8.97 16.32 10.61
N VAL A 10 8.57 15.10 10.27
CA VAL A 10 8.28 14.70 8.88
C VAL A 10 6.88 15.13 8.45
N PHE A 11 5.90 15.06 9.37
CA PHE A 11 4.49 15.22 9.06
C PHE A 11 3.82 16.41 9.78
N GLY A 12 4.54 17.08 10.69
CA GLY A 12 4.02 18.24 11.41
C GLY A 12 3.77 19.42 10.48
N GLY A 13 2.62 20.07 10.65
CA GLY A 13 2.14 21.13 9.76
C GLY A 13 1.23 20.64 8.63
N CYS A 14 1.14 19.33 8.38
CA CYS A 14 0.22 18.73 7.43
C CYS A 14 -1.03 18.16 8.12
N ASN A 15 -2.22 18.41 7.57
CA ASN A 15 -3.44 17.77 8.04
C ASN A 15 -3.61 16.40 7.35
N ILE A 16 -3.12 15.34 7.99
CA ILE A 16 -3.11 13.98 7.43
C ILE A 16 -4.40 13.25 7.78
N TYR A 17 -5.13 12.82 6.76
CA TYR A 17 -6.33 12.00 6.95
C TYR A 17 -5.96 10.53 7.18
N PHE A 18 -6.26 10.03 8.38
CA PHE A 18 -6.18 8.60 8.69
C PHE A 18 -7.50 7.92 8.28
N LYS A 19 -7.47 7.12 7.21
CA LYS A 19 -8.62 6.33 6.77
C LYS A 19 -9.12 5.40 7.90
N LYS A 20 -10.42 5.37 8.11
CA LYS A 20 -11.09 4.48 9.09
C LYS A 20 -10.78 3.00 8.77
N GLY A 21 -10.53 2.20 9.80
CA GLY A 21 -9.82 0.90 9.73
C GLY A 21 -10.25 -0.12 8.68
N ILE A 22 -11.52 -0.15 8.25
CA ILE A 22 -12.00 -1.11 7.24
C ILE A 22 -11.49 -0.76 5.83
N ALA A 23 -11.45 0.53 5.49
CA ALA A 23 -10.88 0.99 4.24
C ALA A 23 -9.35 0.88 4.25
N GLY A 24 -8.72 1.10 5.41
CA GLY A 24 -7.28 0.94 5.60
C GLY A 24 -6.82 -0.52 5.46
N GLN A 25 -7.52 -1.48 6.07
CA GLN A 25 -7.15 -2.91 6.02
C GLN A 25 -7.24 -3.51 4.62
N ALA A 26 -8.26 -3.12 3.84
CA ALA A 26 -8.40 -3.59 2.46
C ALA A 26 -7.28 -3.07 1.54
N ASP A 27 -6.81 -1.84 1.80
CA ASP A 27 -5.67 -1.23 1.12
C ASP A 27 -4.36 -1.89 1.61
N GLU A 28 -4.16 -2.12 2.91
CA GLU A 28 -2.96 -2.77 3.49
C GLU A 28 -2.71 -4.18 2.92
N GLU A 29 -3.74 -5.02 2.80
CA GLU A 29 -3.58 -6.37 2.26
C GLU A 29 -3.08 -6.32 0.79
N GLY A 30 -3.60 -5.37 0.00
CA GLY A 30 -3.16 -5.16 -1.39
C GLY A 30 -1.71 -4.66 -1.48
N TRP A 31 -1.31 -3.77 -0.58
CA TRP A 31 0.07 -3.31 -0.45
C TRP A 31 1.01 -4.44 -0.06
N GLN A 32 0.61 -5.30 0.87
CA GLN A 32 1.43 -6.43 1.29
C GLN A 32 1.60 -7.47 0.17
N MET A 33 0.54 -7.72 -0.62
CA MET A 33 0.63 -8.55 -1.83
C MET A 33 1.58 -7.94 -2.87
N LEU A 34 1.60 -6.61 -3.00
CA LEU A 34 2.53 -5.91 -3.90
C LEU A 34 3.98 -6.09 -3.46
N ILE A 35 4.25 -5.99 -2.15
CA ILE A 35 5.58 -6.25 -1.57
C ILE A 35 6.02 -7.71 -1.82
N ASP A 36 5.11 -8.67 -1.64
CA ASP A 36 5.42 -10.08 -1.91
C ASP A 36 5.71 -10.32 -3.39
N GLN A 37 5.02 -9.63 -4.29
CA GLN A 37 5.31 -9.66 -5.72
C GLN A 37 6.66 -9.02 -6.05
N ASP A 38 7.02 -7.91 -5.41
CA ASP A 38 8.32 -7.26 -5.58
C ASP A 38 9.47 -8.14 -5.03
N LYS A 39 9.19 -9.06 -4.09
CA LYS A 39 10.10 -10.13 -3.65
C LYS A 39 10.20 -11.33 -4.61
N GLY A 40 9.45 -11.30 -5.71
CA GLY A 40 9.47 -12.34 -6.75
C GLY A 40 8.46 -13.47 -6.57
N LEU A 41 7.51 -13.38 -5.63
CA LEU A 41 6.45 -14.39 -5.53
C LEU A 41 5.52 -14.33 -6.74
N SER A 42 5.22 -15.49 -7.31
CA SER A 42 4.21 -15.62 -8.35
C SER A 42 2.80 -15.40 -7.78
N ILE A 43 1.86 -15.04 -8.65
CA ILE A 43 0.45 -14.80 -8.26
C ILE A 43 -0.18 -16.04 -7.63
N HIS A 44 0.21 -17.25 -8.07
CA HIS A 44 -0.26 -18.50 -7.47
C HIS A 44 0.24 -18.68 -6.04
N GLN A 45 1.52 -18.37 -5.77
CA GLN A 45 2.08 -18.45 -4.42
C GLN A 45 1.44 -17.41 -3.48
N ILE A 46 1.16 -16.20 -3.99
CA ILE A 46 0.45 -15.17 -3.23
C ILE A 46 -1.00 -15.62 -2.94
N ALA A 47 -1.71 -16.15 -3.95
CA ALA A 47 -3.05 -16.68 -3.77
C ALA A 47 -3.11 -17.77 -2.69
N GLN A 48 -2.14 -18.68 -2.67
CA GLN A 48 -2.03 -19.72 -1.66
C GLN A 48 -1.73 -19.16 -0.27
N LYS A 49 -0.77 -18.22 -0.16
CA LYS A 49 -0.38 -17.56 1.11
C LYS A 49 -1.56 -16.84 1.77
N TYR A 50 -2.38 -16.16 0.98
CA TYR A 50 -3.51 -15.36 1.47
C TYR A 50 -4.85 -16.11 1.45
N GLN A 51 -4.86 -17.39 1.05
CA GLN A 51 -6.06 -18.22 0.92
C GLN A 51 -7.15 -17.55 0.04
N LYS A 52 -6.74 -17.00 -1.10
CA LYS A 52 -7.63 -16.33 -2.06
C LYS A 52 -7.53 -16.94 -3.45
N THR A 53 -8.51 -16.65 -4.30
CA THR A 53 -8.42 -16.99 -5.72
C THR A 53 -7.40 -16.09 -6.42
N CYS A 54 -6.74 -16.60 -7.46
CA CYS A 54 -5.82 -15.82 -8.29
C CYS A 54 -6.50 -14.55 -8.84
N GLN A 55 -7.78 -14.64 -9.22
CA GLN A 55 -8.55 -13.49 -9.71
C GLN A 55 -8.71 -12.39 -8.64
N SER A 56 -8.96 -12.77 -7.38
CA SER A 56 -9.04 -11.83 -6.27
C SER A 56 -7.71 -11.13 -6.03
N VAL A 57 -6.61 -11.89 -6.07
CA VAL A 57 -5.25 -11.35 -5.96
C VAL A 57 -4.94 -10.38 -7.10
N TYR A 58 -5.27 -10.72 -8.34
CA TYR A 58 -5.12 -9.82 -9.50
C TYR A 58 -5.84 -8.49 -9.30
N LYS A 59 -7.11 -8.53 -8.83
CA LYS A 59 -7.89 -7.31 -8.60
C LYS A 59 -7.26 -6.43 -7.53
N LYS A 60 -6.77 -7.03 -6.43
CA LYS A 60 -6.11 -6.30 -5.35
C LYS A 60 -4.76 -5.70 -5.79
N LEU A 61 -3.93 -6.48 -6.48
CA LEU A 61 -2.65 -6.00 -7.02
C LEU A 61 -2.84 -4.86 -8.03
N SER A 62 -3.84 -4.97 -8.91
CA SER A 62 -4.14 -3.90 -9.88
C SER A 62 -4.48 -2.58 -9.19
N LYS A 63 -5.31 -2.64 -8.14
CA LYS A 63 -5.65 -1.46 -7.33
C LYS A 63 -4.42 -0.88 -6.63
N ALA A 64 -3.62 -1.70 -5.96
CA ALA A 64 -2.41 -1.27 -5.26
C ALA A 64 -1.37 -0.65 -6.20
N ARG A 65 -1.17 -1.22 -7.40
CA ARG A 65 -0.30 -0.64 -8.44
C ARG A 65 -0.80 0.72 -8.90
N THR A 66 -2.11 0.86 -9.11
CA THR A 66 -2.72 2.13 -9.52
C THR A 66 -2.52 3.20 -8.46
N GLU A 67 -2.72 2.86 -7.18
CA GLU A 67 -2.47 3.76 -6.05
C GLU A 67 -0.99 4.15 -5.95
N ARG A 68 -0.06 3.21 -6.11
CA ARG A 68 1.39 3.50 -6.17
C ARG A 68 1.74 4.46 -7.30
N CYS A 69 1.17 4.27 -8.49
CA CYS A 69 1.39 5.17 -9.62
C CYS A 69 0.83 6.58 -9.36
N LYS A 70 -0.34 6.70 -8.72
CA LYS A 70 -0.91 8.01 -8.35
C LYS A 70 -0.01 8.75 -7.36
N GLN A 71 0.44 8.07 -6.30
CA GLN A 71 1.37 8.66 -5.32
C GLN A 71 2.68 9.10 -5.96
N ASN A 72 3.22 8.31 -6.89
CA ASN A 72 4.42 8.70 -7.63
C ASN A 72 4.14 9.95 -8.48
N ASN A 73 3.06 10.00 -9.25
CA ASN A 73 2.73 11.16 -10.08
C ASN A 73 2.46 12.44 -9.24
N GLU A 74 1.83 12.33 -8.08
CA GLU A 74 1.64 13.45 -7.15
C GLU A 74 2.98 13.95 -6.60
N ASN A 75 3.93 13.05 -6.33
CA ASN A 75 5.28 13.42 -5.88
C ASN A 75 6.15 14.01 -7.01
N PHE A 76 5.97 13.62 -8.27
CA PHE A 76 6.69 14.16 -9.41
C PHE A 76 6.09 15.46 -9.98
N GLY A 77 4.82 15.75 -9.72
CA GLY A 77 4.16 17.00 -10.12
C GLY A 77 4.40 18.18 -9.18
N ALA A 78 5.15 17.98 -8.09
CA ALA A 78 5.50 19.00 -7.09
C ALA A 78 6.92 19.58 -7.26
N LEU A 79 7.59 19.28 -8.37
CA LEU A 79 8.91 19.82 -8.76
C LEU A 79 8.77 20.89 -9.85
#